data_AF-A0AAD0DBE8-F1
#
_entry.id   AF-A0AAD0DBE8-F1
#
_cell.length_a   1.000
_cell.length_b   1.000
_cell.length_c   1.000
_cell.angle_alpha   90.00
_cell.angle_beta   90.00
_cell.angle_gamma   90.00
#
_symmetry.space_group_name_H-M   'P 1'
#
loop_
_entity.id
_entity.type
_entity.pdbx_description
1 polymer ?
#
loop_
_entity_poly.entity_id
_entity_poly.type
_entity_poly.pdbx_seq_one_letter_code
_entity_poly.pdbx_strand_id
1 'polypeptide(L)'
;MLSLIFGAGASYGSEAKGVPTPPQGDYLFGELEKLNGAYSRLPEEIKHEFREKGFEQGMLVVPNDSSIINPLQKELALYLSAFKPSEKNVYVKLFRMLGGLVNEIHLMTLNYDLLIEQSLAISGAKYVRYGVHEGEVSLLKVHGSSNFVPDVGENFLGGMTAVNCGSFIRTDRMDFLNNHNDIQHWCDSPKSAFLSPMMCMYNKEKRAVINKEMLETLKSDFNKAVTESETVVIVGVKYVQHDHHIWDAILDSKADVIVVDPKPDEELIGELNRKQINTTIIRKPFDDCVMRLAGLIRSKLRTKSVL
;
A
#
# COMPACT_ATOMS: atom_id res chain seq x y z
N MET A 1 10.29 -2.73 19.42
CA MET A 1 9.01 -2.29 18.80
C MET A 1 8.48 -3.41 17.90
N LEU A 2 7.20 -3.41 17.47
CA LEU A 2 6.68 -4.39 16.50
C LEU A 2 6.18 -3.67 15.23
N SER A 3 6.59 -4.15 14.06
CA SER A 3 6.08 -3.71 12.76
C SER A 3 5.13 -4.74 12.16
N LEU A 4 4.01 -4.30 11.61
CA LEU A 4 3.01 -5.11 10.94
C LEU A 4 2.77 -4.57 9.53
N ILE A 5 3.19 -5.35 8.54
CA ILE A 5 3.23 -4.97 7.12
C ILE A 5 2.21 -5.78 6.33
N PHE A 6 1.33 -5.09 5.61
CA PHE A 6 0.29 -5.68 4.78
C PHE A 6 0.53 -5.47 3.29
N GLY A 7 0.39 -6.54 2.50
CA GLY A 7 0.43 -6.51 1.04
C GLY A 7 -0.91 -6.86 0.38
N ALA A 8 -0.89 -6.98 -0.94
CA ALA A 8 -2.12 -7.18 -1.73
C ALA A 8 -2.84 -8.48 -1.39
N GLY A 9 -2.11 -9.53 -0.98
CA GLY A 9 -2.70 -10.80 -0.55
C GLY A 9 -3.57 -10.65 0.70
N ALA A 10 -3.22 -9.73 1.61
CA ALA A 10 -4.02 -9.45 2.79
C ALA A 10 -5.33 -8.74 2.42
N SER A 11 -5.28 -7.75 1.52
CA SER A 11 -6.50 -7.06 1.03
C SER A 11 -7.41 -8.00 0.24
N TYR A 12 -6.84 -8.80 -0.67
CA TYR A 12 -7.58 -9.79 -1.45
C TYR A 12 -8.32 -10.82 -0.56
N GLY A 13 -7.64 -11.33 0.47
CA GLY A 13 -8.17 -12.30 1.43
C GLY A 13 -8.87 -11.69 2.65
N SER A 14 -9.17 -10.39 2.64
CA SER A 14 -9.73 -9.69 3.81
C SER A 14 -11.24 -9.86 3.98
N GLU A 15 -11.94 -10.36 2.97
CA GLU A 15 -13.39 -10.56 3.01
C GLU A 15 -13.80 -12.01 2.77
N ALA A 16 -15.07 -12.30 3.11
CA ALA A 16 -15.68 -13.57 2.76
C ALA A 16 -15.77 -13.73 1.23
N LYS A 17 -15.70 -14.98 0.76
CA LYS A 17 -15.86 -15.32 -0.65
C LYS A 17 -17.14 -14.71 -1.23
N GLY A 18 -17.01 -14.01 -2.36
CA GLY A 18 -18.12 -13.36 -3.06
C GLY A 18 -18.37 -11.91 -2.68
N VAL A 19 -17.70 -11.40 -1.64
CA VAL A 19 -17.63 -9.95 -1.38
C VAL A 19 -16.48 -9.37 -2.20
N PRO A 20 -16.68 -8.25 -2.93
CA PRO A 20 -15.61 -7.65 -3.73
C PRO A 20 -14.40 -7.22 -2.88
N THR A 21 -13.20 -7.59 -3.32
CA THR A 21 -11.92 -7.16 -2.74
C THR A 21 -10.99 -6.66 -3.84
N PRO A 22 -9.98 -5.83 -3.51
CA PRO A 22 -8.96 -5.43 -4.47
C PRO A 22 -8.30 -6.66 -5.11
N PRO A 23 -8.18 -6.71 -6.45
CA PRO A 23 -7.54 -7.82 -7.12
C PRO A 23 -6.04 -7.85 -6.79
N GLN A 24 -5.43 -9.03 -6.91
CA GLN A 24 -3.97 -9.13 -6.93
C GLN A 24 -3.41 -8.49 -8.20
N GLY A 25 -2.13 -8.09 -8.16
CA GLY A 25 -1.47 -7.36 -9.26
C GLY A 25 -1.61 -8.00 -10.64
N ASP A 26 -1.56 -9.34 -10.70
CA ASP A 26 -1.65 -10.11 -11.95
C ASP A 26 -3.03 -10.00 -12.63
N TYR A 27 -4.08 -9.65 -11.87
CA TYR A 27 -5.45 -9.50 -12.36
C TYR A 27 -5.90 -8.04 -12.50
N LEU A 28 -5.13 -7.10 -11.94
CA LEU A 28 -5.53 -5.70 -11.82
C LEU A 28 -5.77 -5.03 -13.18
N PHE A 29 -4.89 -5.27 -14.17
CA PHE A 29 -5.04 -4.65 -15.49
C PHE A 29 -6.35 -5.07 -16.18
N GLY A 30 -6.71 -6.36 -16.10
CA GLY A 30 -7.95 -6.87 -16.70
C GLY A 30 -9.20 -6.27 -16.07
N GLU A 31 -9.15 -5.91 -14.79
CA GLU A 31 -10.25 -5.21 -14.13
C GLU A 31 -10.33 -3.73 -14.55
N LEU A 32 -9.18 -3.04 -14.65
CA LEU A 32 -9.13 -1.65 -15.12
C LEU A 32 -9.57 -1.52 -16.58
N GLU A 33 -9.16 -2.44 -17.45
CA GLU A 33 -9.58 -2.44 -18.86
C GLU A 33 -11.10 -2.52 -19.02
N LYS A 34 -11.80 -3.26 -18.13
CA LYS A 34 -13.27 -3.37 -18.14
C LYS A 34 -13.99 -2.07 -17.77
N LEU A 35 -13.31 -1.13 -17.11
CA LEU A 35 -13.90 0.17 -16.73
C LEU A 35 -14.13 1.08 -17.94
N ASN A 36 -13.61 0.73 -19.12
CA ASN A 36 -13.63 1.57 -20.32
C ASN A 36 -12.98 2.96 -20.09
N GLY A 37 -12.01 3.02 -19.17
CA GLY A 37 -11.30 4.21 -18.75
C GLY A 37 -10.04 4.53 -19.58
N ALA A 38 -9.11 5.23 -18.97
CA ALA A 38 -7.78 5.50 -19.52
C ALA A 38 -7.01 4.22 -19.85
N TYR A 39 -7.08 3.18 -19.01
CA TYR A 39 -6.39 1.91 -19.27
C TYR A 39 -6.91 1.21 -20.54
N SER A 40 -8.22 1.22 -20.79
CA SER A 40 -8.80 0.60 -21.99
C SER A 40 -8.46 1.35 -23.29
N ARG A 41 -8.19 2.66 -23.18
CA ARG A 41 -7.83 3.56 -24.28
C ARG A 41 -6.35 3.53 -24.64
N LEU A 42 -5.52 2.78 -23.89
CA LEU A 42 -4.12 2.59 -24.25
C LEU A 42 -4.00 1.88 -25.62
N PRO A 43 -2.96 2.19 -26.41
CA PRO A 43 -2.63 1.45 -27.62
C PRO A 43 -2.54 -0.06 -27.36
N GLU A 44 -2.97 -0.87 -28.34
CA GLU A 44 -3.05 -2.33 -28.18
C GLU A 44 -1.68 -2.95 -27.89
N GLU A 45 -0.61 -2.37 -28.45
CA GLU A 45 0.77 -2.79 -28.21
C GLU A 45 1.17 -2.64 -26.74
N ILE A 46 0.74 -1.56 -26.09
CA ILE A 46 0.97 -1.34 -24.66
C ILE A 46 0.11 -2.29 -23.83
N LYS A 47 -1.17 -2.45 -24.19
CA LYS A 47 -2.08 -3.37 -23.48
C LYS A 47 -1.58 -4.82 -23.55
N HIS A 48 -0.99 -5.22 -24.67
CA HIS A 48 -0.37 -6.53 -24.82
C HIS A 48 0.75 -6.77 -23.78
N GLU A 49 1.60 -5.77 -23.52
CA GLU A 49 2.64 -5.86 -22.48
C GLU A 49 2.05 -6.07 -21.08
N PHE A 50 0.93 -5.40 -20.74
CA PHE A 50 0.23 -5.64 -19.48
C PHE A 50 -0.32 -7.07 -19.35
N ARG A 51 -0.93 -7.60 -20.42
CA ARG A 51 -1.57 -8.93 -20.40
C ARG A 51 -0.55 -10.07 -20.39
N GLU A 52 0.52 -9.96 -21.17
CA GLU A 52 1.50 -11.05 -21.33
C GLU A 52 2.63 -11.01 -20.30
N LYS A 53 3.07 -9.81 -19.90
CA LYS A 53 4.24 -9.64 -19.03
C LYS A 53 3.90 -9.04 -17.66
N GLY A 54 2.63 -8.76 -17.42
CA GLY A 54 2.13 -8.26 -16.15
C GLY A 54 2.23 -6.74 -15.99
N PHE A 55 1.69 -6.27 -14.87
CA PHE A 55 1.43 -4.84 -14.64
C PHE A 55 2.70 -3.99 -14.64
N GLU A 56 3.78 -4.47 -14.02
CA GLU A 56 5.04 -3.70 -13.92
C GLU A 56 5.70 -3.47 -15.27
N GLN A 57 5.66 -4.47 -16.14
CA GLN A 57 6.24 -4.38 -17.47
C GLN A 57 5.36 -3.53 -18.40
N GLY A 58 4.03 -3.65 -18.28
CA GLY A 58 3.09 -2.78 -18.98
C GLY A 58 3.31 -1.30 -18.63
N MET A 59 3.47 -0.97 -17.34
CA MET A 59 3.74 0.40 -16.91
C MET A 59 5.11 0.93 -17.36
N LEU A 60 6.09 0.06 -17.64
CA LEU A 60 7.40 0.47 -18.12
C LEU A 60 7.36 1.03 -19.55
N VAL A 61 6.45 0.52 -20.39
CA VAL A 61 6.32 0.95 -21.78
C VAL A 61 5.34 2.12 -21.98
N VAL A 62 4.61 2.51 -20.93
CA VAL A 62 3.76 3.71 -20.95
C VAL A 62 4.64 4.95 -21.12
N PRO A 63 4.38 5.83 -22.10
CA PRO A 63 5.16 7.04 -22.28
C PRO A 63 5.17 7.91 -21.02
N ASN A 64 6.34 8.49 -20.72
CA ASN A 64 6.51 9.39 -19.58
C ASN A 64 5.90 10.77 -19.89
N ASP A 65 4.58 10.82 -19.94
CA ASP A 65 3.77 11.99 -20.31
C ASP A 65 2.63 12.15 -19.30
N SER A 66 2.52 13.32 -18.68
CA SER A 66 1.49 13.59 -17.68
C SER A 66 0.06 13.51 -18.24
N SER A 67 -0.13 13.76 -19.53
CA SER A 67 -1.45 13.62 -20.19
C SER A 67 -1.89 12.16 -20.32
N ILE A 68 -0.96 11.20 -20.19
CA ILE A 68 -1.23 9.76 -20.21
C ILE A 68 -1.23 9.20 -18.78
N ILE A 69 -0.17 9.47 -18.01
CA ILE A 69 0.03 8.88 -16.68
C ILE A 69 -1.01 9.40 -15.68
N ASN A 70 -1.34 10.69 -15.67
CA ASN A 70 -2.26 11.23 -14.66
C ASN A 70 -3.66 10.62 -14.78
N PRO A 71 -4.28 10.49 -15.97
CA PRO A 71 -5.54 9.75 -16.12
C PRO A 71 -5.48 8.29 -15.63
N LEU A 72 -4.39 7.57 -15.92
CA LEU A 72 -4.21 6.19 -15.44
C LEU A 72 -4.14 6.13 -13.90
N GLN A 73 -3.35 7.02 -13.28
CA GLN A 73 -3.22 7.12 -11.83
C GLN A 73 -4.56 7.48 -11.16
N LYS A 74 -5.34 8.40 -11.75
CA LYS A 74 -6.70 8.73 -11.27
C LYS A 74 -7.63 7.52 -11.34
N GLU A 75 -7.68 6.83 -12.48
CA GLU A 75 -8.52 5.65 -12.65
C GLU A 75 -8.16 4.55 -11.65
N LEU A 76 -6.86 4.28 -11.48
CA LEU A 76 -6.37 3.31 -10.50
C LEU A 76 -6.77 3.70 -9.07
N ALA A 77 -6.61 4.97 -8.70
CA ALA A 77 -6.99 5.46 -7.37
C ALA A 77 -8.49 5.34 -7.12
N LEU A 78 -9.32 5.69 -8.10
CA LEU A 78 -10.78 5.57 -8.02
C LEU A 78 -11.21 4.11 -7.90
N TYR A 79 -10.63 3.22 -8.70
CA TYR A 79 -10.92 1.79 -8.64
C TYR A 79 -10.56 1.21 -7.26
N LEU A 80 -9.33 1.44 -6.77
CA LEU A 80 -8.87 0.88 -5.50
C LEU A 80 -9.54 1.50 -4.27
N SER A 81 -9.93 2.77 -4.32
CA SER A 81 -10.65 3.42 -3.22
C SER A 81 -12.12 3.01 -3.12
N ALA A 82 -12.70 2.40 -4.17
CA ALA A 82 -14.09 1.97 -4.17
C ALA A 82 -14.37 0.75 -3.28
N PHE A 83 -13.33 -0.04 -2.96
CA PHE A 83 -13.47 -1.19 -2.07
C PHE A 83 -13.71 -0.76 -0.62
N LYS A 84 -14.66 -1.43 0.05
CA LYS A 84 -15.09 -1.12 1.41
C LYS A 84 -15.04 -2.38 2.28
N PRO A 85 -14.43 -2.31 3.47
CA PRO A 85 -14.46 -3.41 4.40
C PRO A 85 -15.86 -3.56 5.01
N SER A 86 -16.31 -4.80 5.15
CA SER A 86 -17.48 -5.18 5.93
C SER A 86 -17.14 -5.26 7.42
N GLU A 87 -18.17 -5.34 8.25
CA GLU A 87 -18.03 -5.64 9.69
C GLU A 87 -17.32 -6.98 9.98
N LYS A 88 -17.29 -7.88 9.00
CA LYS A 88 -16.66 -9.20 9.09
C LYS A 88 -15.27 -9.24 8.45
N ASN A 89 -14.79 -8.11 7.92
CA ASN A 89 -13.47 -7.99 7.33
C ASN A 89 -12.38 -8.45 8.32
N VAL A 90 -11.35 -9.11 7.81
CA VAL A 90 -10.27 -9.66 8.63
C VAL A 90 -9.45 -8.56 9.31
N TYR A 91 -9.22 -7.42 8.65
CA TYR A 91 -8.60 -6.25 9.29
C TYR A 91 -9.44 -5.74 10.46
N VAL A 92 -10.77 -5.62 10.28
CA VAL A 92 -11.69 -5.22 11.35
C VAL A 92 -11.60 -6.19 12.54
N LYS A 93 -11.63 -7.51 12.27
CA LYS A 93 -11.46 -8.52 13.32
C LYS A 93 -10.12 -8.34 14.04
N LEU A 94 -9.02 -8.19 13.31
CA LEU A 94 -7.70 -8.00 13.88
C LEU A 94 -7.63 -6.76 14.77
N PHE A 95 -8.07 -5.60 14.28
CA PHE A 95 -7.98 -4.35 15.02
C PHE A 95 -8.90 -4.32 16.25
N ARG A 96 -10.10 -4.91 16.18
CA ARG A 96 -10.93 -5.14 17.37
C ARG A 96 -10.24 -6.01 18.40
N MET A 97 -9.53 -7.05 17.95
CA MET A 97 -8.75 -7.89 18.84
C MET A 97 -7.51 -7.19 19.38
N LEU A 98 -6.86 -6.29 18.65
CA LEU A 98 -5.72 -5.55 19.19
C LEU A 98 -6.17 -4.45 20.16
N GLY A 99 -7.34 -3.83 19.92
CA GLY A 99 -7.85 -2.75 20.75
C GLY A 99 -6.85 -1.59 20.81
N GLY A 100 -6.58 -1.07 22.01
CA GLY A 100 -5.62 0.02 22.22
C GLY A 100 -4.17 -0.31 21.84
N LEU A 101 -3.81 -1.60 21.70
CA LEU A 101 -2.46 -2.02 21.32
C LEU A 101 -2.10 -1.63 19.89
N VAL A 102 -3.08 -1.24 19.06
CA VAL A 102 -2.82 -0.71 17.72
C VAL A 102 -1.93 0.55 17.77
N ASN A 103 -1.98 1.32 18.87
CA ASN A 103 -1.17 2.52 19.05
C ASN A 103 0.30 2.22 19.42
N GLU A 104 0.61 0.95 19.70
CA GLU A 104 1.94 0.48 20.10
C GLU A 104 2.65 -0.32 18.99
N ILE A 105 2.06 -0.36 17.79
CA ILE A 105 2.64 -1.04 16.63
C ILE A 105 2.89 -0.06 15.51
N HIS A 106 3.95 -0.30 14.74
CA HIS A 106 4.09 0.34 13.44
C HIS A 106 3.23 -0.41 12.42
N LEU A 107 2.07 0.15 12.13
CA LEU A 107 1.17 -0.39 11.11
C LEU A 107 1.58 0.17 9.73
N MET A 108 1.80 -0.73 8.78
CA MET A 108 2.31 -0.38 7.46
C MET A 108 1.59 -1.14 6.37
N THR A 109 1.50 -0.56 5.17
CA THR A 109 1.02 -1.27 3.99
C THR A 109 1.72 -0.83 2.73
N LEU A 110 1.80 -1.78 1.78
CA LEU A 110 2.25 -1.56 0.41
C LEU A 110 1.07 -1.32 -0.54
N ASN A 111 -0.17 -1.35 -0.03
CA ASN A 111 -1.38 -1.21 -0.82
C ASN A 111 -1.80 0.26 -0.94
N TYR A 112 -2.37 0.60 -2.10
CA TYR A 112 -2.92 1.94 -2.35
C TYR A 112 -4.39 2.09 -1.86
N ASP A 113 -5.11 0.97 -1.70
CA ASP A 113 -6.50 0.92 -1.26
C ASP A 113 -6.70 1.50 0.16
N LEU A 114 -7.94 1.80 0.54
CA LEU A 114 -8.28 2.41 1.85
C LEU A 114 -8.84 1.42 2.87
N LEU A 115 -8.62 0.10 2.69
CA LEU A 115 -9.28 -0.90 3.54
C LEU A 115 -8.80 -0.84 4.99
N ILE A 116 -7.53 -0.55 5.23
CA ILE A 116 -6.97 -0.49 6.59
C ILE A 116 -7.54 0.70 7.35
N GLU A 117 -7.54 1.89 6.76
CA GLU A 117 -8.08 3.10 7.38
C GLU A 117 -9.56 2.95 7.71
N GLN A 118 -10.35 2.44 6.75
CA GLN A 118 -11.77 2.16 6.95
C GLN A 118 -11.98 1.10 8.05
N SER A 119 -11.14 0.06 8.09
CA SER A 119 -11.24 -1.00 9.10
C SER A 119 -10.87 -0.53 10.51
N LEU A 120 -9.89 0.38 10.63
CA LEU A 120 -9.55 1.06 11.89
C LEU A 120 -10.73 1.91 12.38
N ALA A 121 -11.37 2.67 11.48
CA ALA A 121 -12.55 3.46 11.80
C ALA A 121 -13.73 2.59 12.30
N ILE A 122 -14.04 1.48 11.59
CA ILE A 122 -15.05 0.49 12.02
C ILE A 122 -14.70 -0.14 13.37
N SER A 123 -13.41 -0.23 13.71
CA SER A 123 -12.92 -0.76 14.98
C SER A 123 -12.88 0.27 16.10
N GLY A 124 -13.29 1.51 15.83
CA GLY A 124 -13.43 2.58 16.82
C GLY A 124 -12.32 3.64 16.83
N ALA A 125 -11.35 3.58 15.90
CA ALA A 125 -10.37 4.65 15.76
C ALA A 125 -11.06 5.93 15.26
N LYS A 126 -10.90 7.04 15.98
CA LYS A 126 -11.49 8.33 15.60
C LYS A 126 -10.75 9.02 14.46
N TYR A 127 -9.44 8.81 14.40
CA TYR A 127 -8.55 9.36 13.38
C TYR A 127 -7.42 8.36 13.13
N VAL A 128 -6.88 8.40 11.92
CA VAL A 128 -5.68 7.66 11.52
C VAL A 128 -4.69 8.68 10.97
N ARG A 129 -3.48 8.72 11.52
CA ARG A 129 -2.42 9.57 11.00
C ARG A 129 -1.56 8.82 10.01
N TYR A 130 -1.13 9.50 8.95
CA TYR A 130 -0.20 8.91 8.00
C TYR A 130 1.25 9.14 8.44
N GLY A 131 2.07 8.09 8.35
CA GLY A 131 3.46 8.09 8.83
C GLY A 131 3.63 7.25 10.10
N VAL A 132 4.71 7.53 10.84
CA VAL A 132 5.02 6.85 12.11
C VAL A 132 4.82 7.84 13.27
N HIS A 133 3.79 7.61 14.08
CA HIS A 133 3.47 8.46 15.24
C HIS A 133 3.25 7.60 16.48
N GLU A 134 4.11 7.73 17.49
CA GLU A 134 4.03 6.94 18.72
C GLU A 134 2.80 7.31 19.57
N GLY A 135 2.14 6.30 20.15
CA GLY A 135 0.99 6.50 21.05
C GLY A 135 -0.32 6.83 20.32
N GLU A 136 -0.29 6.97 19.00
CA GLU A 136 -1.44 7.27 18.16
C GLU A 136 -1.68 6.13 17.15
N VAL A 137 -2.92 6.04 16.63
CA VAL A 137 -3.20 5.15 15.51
C VAL A 137 -2.57 5.76 14.26
N SER A 138 -1.45 5.20 13.84
CA SER A 138 -0.71 5.64 12.65
C SER A 138 -0.64 4.54 11.60
N LEU A 139 -0.65 4.92 10.32
CA LEU A 139 -0.52 4.03 9.17
C LEU A 139 0.52 4.58 8.21
N LEU A 140 1.57 3.81 7.96
CA LEU A 140 2.57 4.14 6.96
C LEU A 140 2.24 3.51 5.61
N LYS A 141 2.17 4.33 4.55
CA LYS A 141 1.92 3.90 3.17
C LYS A 141 3.10 4.20 2.27
N VAL A 142 3.99 3.22 2.15
CA VAL A 142 5.34 3.38 1.56
C VAL A 142 5.31 3.80 0.10
N HIS A 143 4.31 3.33 -0.65
CA HIS A 143 4.17 3.61 -2.08
C HIS A 143 3.18 4.75 -2.36
N GLY A 144 2.69 5.44 -1.34
CA GLY A 144 1.59 6.41 -1.46
C GLY A 144 0.21 5.75 -1.34
N SER A 145 -0.84 6.50 -1.69
CA SER A 145 -2.22 6.07 -1.46
C SER A 145 -3.19 6.70 -2.45
N SER A 146 -4.31 6.04 -2.71
CA SER A 146 -5.40 6.59 -3.53
C SER A 146 -5.97 7.90 -3.01
N ASN A 147 -5.79 8.20 -1.72
CA ASN A 147 -6.31 9.40 -1.07
C ASN A 147 -5.25 10.48 -0.77
N PHE A 148 -4.01 10.28 -1.18
CA PHE A 148 -2.95 11.27 -1.01
C PHE A 148 -2.98 12.20 -2.22
N VAL A 149 -3.09 13.51 -2.01
CA VAL A 149 -3.12 14.49 -3.10
C VAL A 149 -2.13 15.63 -2.83
N PRO A 150 -1.52 16.21 -3.87
CA PRO A 150 -0.64 17.36 -3.68
C PRO A 150 -1.46 18.59 -3.30
N ASP A 151 -1.03 19.31 -2.26
CA ASP A 151 -1.54 20.65 -1.96
C ASP A 151 -0.85 21.66 -2.90
N VAL A 152 -1.59 22.11 -3.91
CA VAL A 152 -1.10 23.06 -4.93
C VAL A 152 -1.52 24.51 -4.65
N GLY A 153 -2.23 24.77 -3.54
CA GLY A 153 -2.80 26.08 -3.23
C GLY A 153 -3.87 26.57 -4.22
N GLU A 154 -4.38 27.78 -4.01
CA GLU A 154 -5.49 28.33 -4.80
C GLU A 154 -5.07 28.91 -6.17
N ASN A 155 -3.79 29.22 -6.34
CA ASN A 155 -3.28 29.98 -7.50
C ASN A 155 -2.59 29.11 -8.57
N PHE A 156 -2.70 27.78 -8.48
CA PHE A 156 -2.06 26.90 -9.46
C PHE A 156 -2.78 26.98 -10.82
N LEU A 157 -2.07 27.45 -11.84
CA LEU A 157 -2.58 27.53 -13.21
C LEU A 157 -2.52 26.15 -13.86
N GLY A 158 -3.68 25.63 -14.26
CA GLY A 158 -3.78 24.36 -14.98
C GLY A 158 -3.36 24.44 -16.45
N GLY A 159 -3.46 23.31 -17.15
CA GLY A 159 -3.15 23.22 -18.59
C GLY A 159 -1.67 22.95 -18.91
N MET A 160 -0.90 22.50 -17.93
CA MET A 160 0.48 22.05 -18.13
C MET A 160 0.53 20.58 -18.56
N THR A 161 1.43 20.26 -19.49
CA THR A 161 1.84 18.90 -19.81
C THR A 161 3.32 18.76 -19.52
N ALA A 162 3.68 17.79 -18.68
CA ALA A 162 5.06 17.44 -18.36
C ALA A 162 5.44 16.16 -19.10
N VAL A 163 6.56 16.20 -19.83
CA VAL A 163 7.03 15.09 -20.65
C VAL A 163 8.50 14.81 -20.33
N ASN A 164 8.84 13.54 -20.12
CA ASN A 164 10.20 13.07 -19.84
C ASN A 164 10.87 13.73 -18.61
N CYS A 165 10.08 14.25 -17.67
CA CYS A 165 10.59 14.80 -16.42
C CYS A 165 10.73 13.71 -15.34
N GLY A 166 11.54 13.95 -14.30
CA GLY A 166 11.64 13.04 -13.15
C GLY A 166 10.37 13.03 -12.29
N SER A 167 9.80 14.20 -12.05
CA SER A 167 8.52 14.44 -11.38
C SER A 167 7.76 15.54 -12.15
N PHE A 168 6.44 15.41 -12.27
CA PHE A 168 5.56 16.35 -12.95
C PHE A 168 5.18 17.53 -12.08
N ILE A 169 4.92 17.27 -10.79
CA ILE A 169 4.48 18.27 -9.82
C ILE A 169 5.22 18.04 -8.53
N ARG A 170 5.73 19.12 -7.96
CA ARG A 170 6.33 19.17 -6.63
C ARG A 170 5.67 20.28 -5.83
N THR A 171 5.19 19.94 -4.66
CA THR A 171 4.63 20.83 -3.64
C THR A 171 5.32 20.56 -2.32
N ASP A 172 5.11 21.44 -1.34
CA ASP A 172 5.69 21.30 0.00
C ASP A 172 4.77 20.55 0.97
N ARG A 173 3.53 20.26 0.56
CA ARG A 173 2.49 19.65 1.39
C ARG A 173 1.68 18.61 0.63
N MET A 174 1.19 17.65 1.40
CA MET A 174 0.28 16.59 0.96
C MET A 174 -0.99 16.70 1.79
N ASP A 175 -2.13 16.66 1.11
CA ASP A 175 -3.45 16.57 1.71
C ASP A 175 -3.98 15.14 1.66
N PHE A 176 -4.92 14.85 2.56
CA PHE A 176 -5.55 13.55 2.70
C PHE A 176 -7.06 13.67 2.48
N LEU A 177 -7.56 12.95 1.49
CA LEU A 177 -8.99 12.84 1.25
C LEU A 177 -9.60 11.74 2.14
N ASN A 178 -10.81 11.93 2.65
CA ASN A 178 -11.32 11.05 3.71
C ASN A 178 -11.92 9.75 3.19
N ASN A 179 -12.47 9.76 1.98
CA ASN A 179 -13.24 8.65 1.44
C ASN A 179 -13.25 8.65 -0.10
N HIS A 180 -13.80 7.58 -0.69
CA HIS A 180 -13.92 7.43 -2.14
C HIS A 180 -14.63 8.60 -2.83
N ASN A 181 -15.71 9.14 -2.25
CA ASN A 181 -16.45 10.23 -2.87
C ASN A 181 -15.62 11.52 -2.89
N ASP A 182 -14.83 11.79 -1.86
CA ASP A 182 -13.91 12.93 -1.82
C ASP A 182 -12.82 12.78 -2.90
N ILE A 183 -12.30 11.57 -3.10
CA ILE A 183 -11.33 11.25 -4.15
C ILE A 183 -11.96 11.45 -5.53
N GLN A 184 -13.18 10.97 -5.73
CA GLN A 184 -13.93 11.18 -6.96
C GLN A 184 -14.14 12.66 -7.25
N HIS A 185 -14.66 13.42 -6.28
CA HIS A 185 -14.83 14.87 -6.42
C HIS A 185 -13.52 15.58 -6.73
N TRP A 186 -12.42 15.18 -6.09
CA TRP A 186 -11.12 15.74 -6.39
C TRP A 186 -10.69 15.38 -7.82
N CYS A 187 -10.77 14.11 -8.24
CA CYS A 187 -10.37 13.66 -9.57
C CYS A 187 -11.16 14.32 -10.71
N ASP A 188 -12.46 14.53 -10.50
CA ASP A 188 -13.39 15.13 -11.47
C ASP A 188 -13.30 16.67 -11.51
N SER A 189 -12.68 17.28 -10.50
CA SER A 189 -12.51 18.73 -10.44
C SER A 189 -11.62 19.25 -11.56
N PRO A 190 -12.04 20.30 -12.30
CA PRO A 190 -11.18 20.97 -13.28
C PRO A 190 -9.86 21.47 -12.68
N LYS A 191 -9.83 21.81 -11.38
CA LYS A 191 -8.62 22.27 -10.68
C LYS A 191 -7.56 21.19 -10.56
N SER A 192 -7.95 19.91 -10.58
CA SER A 192 -7.02 18.78 -10.49
C SER A 192 -6.78 18.12 -11.85
N ALA A 193 -7.30 18.66 -12.96
CA ALA A 193 -7.32 17.98 -14.25
C ALA A 193 -5.92 17.49 -14.71
N PHE A 194 -4.88 18.26 -14.38
CA PHE A 194 -3.47 18.01 -14.69
C PHE A 194 -2.69 17.40 -13.51
N LEU A 195 -3.37 17.02 -12.42
CA LEU A 195 -2.79 16.37 -11.24
C LEU A 195 -3.18 14.90 -11.21
N SER A 196 -2.54 14.12 -10.35
CA SER A 196 -3.01 12.80 -9.95
C SER A 196 -2.76 12.58 -8.47
N PRO A 197 -3.38 11.55 -7.87
CA PRO A 197 -3.03 11.13 -6.52
C PRO A 197 -1.53 10.80 -6.41
N MET A 198 -0.97 11.00 -5.23
CA MET A 198 0.42 10.71 -4.90
C MET A 198 0.59 9.21 -4.66
N MET A 199 0.83 8.48 -5.75
CA MET A 199 1.13 7.06 -5.75
C MET A 199 2.37 6.80 -6.59
N CYS A 200 3.21 5.86 -6.16
CA CYS A 200 4.22 5.26 -7.00
C CYS A 200 3.54 4.62 -8.21
N MET A 201 4.18 4.71 -9.37
CA MET A 201 3.79 3.90 -10.52
C MET A 201 3.95 2.42 -10.13
N TYR A 202 3.01 1.60 -10.58
CA TYR A 202 3.11 0.15 -10.46
C TYR A 202 4.09 -0.37 -11.51
N ASN A 203 5.35 0.06 -11.42
CA ASN A 203 6.48 -0.39 -12.23
C ASN A 203 7.62 -0.85 -11.32
N LYS A 204 8.63 -1.52 -11.89
CA LYS A 204 9.81 -2.01 -11.17
C LYS A 204 10.51 -0.93 -10.33
N GLU A 205 10.58 0.30 -10.81
CA GLU A 205 11.27 1.40 -10.12
C GLU A 205 10.44 2.05 -9.02
N LYS A 206 9.14 1.69 -8.90
CA LYS A 206 8.16 2.36 -8.04
C LYS A 206 8.25 3.89 -8.17
N ARG A 207 8.33 4.38 -9.40
CA ARG A 207 8.61 5.79 -9.69
C ARG A 207 7.42 6.66 -9.25
N ALA A 208 7.69 7.67 -8.43
CA ALA A 208 6.71 8.70 -8.11
C ALA A 208 6.77 9.85 -9.12
N VAL A 209 5.62 10.21 -9.70
CA VAL A 209 5.52 11.35 -10.63
C VAL A 209 4.99 12.63 -9.97
N ILE A 210 4.26 12.51 -8.86
CA ILE A 210 3.81 13.63 -8.03
C ILE A 210 4.54 13.56 -6.69
N ASN A 211 5.13 14.66 -6.24
CA ASN A 211 5.73 14.82 -4.90
C ASN A 211 6.69 13.67 -4.53
N LYS A 212 7.63 13.38 -5.44
CA LYS A 212 8.58 12.28 -5.28
C LYS A 212 9.30 12.32 -3.93
N GLU A 213 9.77 13.49 -3.52
CA GLU A 213 10.55 13.67 -2.29
C GLU A 213 9.77 13.31 -1.02
N MET A 214 8.45 13.55 -0.99
CA MET A 214 7.61 13.12 0.14
C MET A 214 7.47 11.60 0.19
N LEU A 215 7.29 10.94 -0.96
CA LEU A 215 7.24 9.47 -1.00
C LEU A 215 8.59 8.83 -0.64
N GLU A 216 9.71 9.46 -0.99
CA GLU A 216 11.03 9.03 -0.51
C GLU A 216 11.18 9.19 1.02
N THR A 217 10.54 10.21 1.61
CA THR A 217 10.50 10.36 3.07
C THR A 217 9.71 9.21 3.72
N LEU A 218 8.55 8.83 3.16
CA LEU A 218 7.78 7.66 3.65
C LEU A 218 8.57 6.35 3.55
N LYS A 219 9.39 6.17 2.50
CA LYS A 219 10.31 5.03 2.38
C LYS A 219 11.41 5.05 3.45
N SER A 220 11.95 6.23 3.75
CA SER A 220 12.92 6.39 4.84
C SER A 220 12.30 6.07 6.20
N ASP A 221 11.08 6.54 6.46
CA ASP A 221 10.34 6.24 7.69
C ASP A 221 10.05 4.75 7.83
N PHE A 222 9.75 4.07 6.71
CA PHE A 222 9.57 2.62 6.67
C PHE A 222 10.85 1.90 7.09
N ASN A 223 11.97 2.24 6.48
CA ASN A 223 13.26 1.63 6.78
C ASN A 223 13.62 1.80 8.26
N LYS A 224 13.42 3.01 8.80
CA LYS A 224 13.66 3.30 10.21
C LYS A 224 12.79 2.42 11.11
N ALA A 225 11.47 2.42 10.89
CA ALA A 225 10.52 1.68 11.72
C ALA A 225 10.76 0.16 11.71
N VAL A 226 11.11 -0.40 10.54
CA VAL A 226 11.49 -1.81 10.41
C VAL A 226 12.79 -2.10 11.15
N THR A 227 13.81 -1.25 10.99
CA THR A 227 15.12 -1.44 11.64
C THR A 227 15.06 -1.36 13.16
N GLU A 228 14.17 -0.52 13.70
CA GLU A 228 13.94 -0.34 15.15
C GLU A 228 13.02 -1.44 15.75
N SER A 229 12.46 -2.31 14.90
CA SER A 229 11.58 -3.38 15.34
C SER A 229 12.34 -4.60 15.83
N GLU A 230 11.83 -5.23 16.89
CA GLU A 230 12.29 -6.54 17.38
C GLU A 230 11.55 -7.67 16.69
N THR A 231 10.37 -7.38 16.13
CA THR A 231 9.58 -8.33 15.37
C THR A 231 8.92 -7.62 14.21
N VAL A 232 9.05 -8.19 13.02
CA VAL A 232 8.39 -7.75 11.80
C VAL A 232 7.41 -8.86 11.38
N VAL A 233 6.14 -8.51 11.29
CA VAL A 233 5.10 -9.39 10.79
C VAL A 233 4.75 -8.96 9.37
N ILE A 234 4.79 -9.90 8.44
CA ILE A 234 4.51 -9.70 7.01
C ILE A 234 3.28 -10.53 6.65
N VAL A 235 2.24 -9.89 6.14
CA VAL A 235 0.97 -10.55 5.80
C VAL A 235 0.61 -10.32 4.34
N GLY A 236 0.57 -11.40 3.56
CA GLY A 236 0.13 -11.38 2.16
C GLY A 236 0.98 -10.47 1.26
N VAL A 237 2.29 -10.40 1.51
CA VAL A 237 3.24 -9.63 0.70
C VAL A 237 4.01 -10.60 -0.19
N LYS A 238 3.92 -10.41 -1.51
CA LYS A 238 4.72 -11.16 -2.50
C LYS A 238 6.17 -10.67 -2.45
N TYR A 239 7.11 -11.60 -2.41
CA TYR A 239 8.53 -11.27 -2.55
C TYR A 239 8.84 -10.87 -3.98
N VAL A 240 9.47 -9.70 -4.13
CA VAL A 240 9.90 -9.16 -5.41
C VAL A 240 11.34 -8.73 -5.24
N GLN A 241 12.27 -9.53 -5.74
CA GLN A 241 13.70 -9.40 -5.45
C GLN A 241 14.27 -8.00 -5.70
N HIS A 242 13.69 -7.26 -6.64
CA HIS A 242 14.15 -5.92 -7.01
C HIS A 242 13.51 -4.78 -6.20
N ASP A 243 12.54 -5.05 -5.32
CA ASP A 243 11.94 -4.07 -4.41
C ASP A 243 12.86 -3.85 -3.19
N HIS A 244 14.08 -3.39 -3.44
CA HIS A 244 15.13 -3.18 -2.45
C HIS A 244 14.71 -2.25 -1.31
N HIS A 245 13.89 -1.25 -1.60
CA HIS A 245 13.35 -0.32 -0.58
C HIS A 245 12.42 -0.98 0.45
N ILE A 246 11.96 -2.22 0.20
CA ILE A 246 11.20 -3.01 1.17
C ILE A 246 12.08 -4.11 1.78
N TRP A 247 12.69 -4.92 0.92
CA TRP A 247 13.32 -6.16 1.35
C TRP A 247 14.66 -5.96 2.03
N ASP A 248 15.46 -4.99 1.60
CA ASP A 248 16.76 -4.73 2.22
C ASP A 248 16.56 -4.32 3.69
N ALA A 249 15.57 -3.47 3.98
CA ALA A 249 15.24 -3.07 5.35
C ALA A 249 14.84 -4.25 6.24
N ILE A 250 14.10 -5.22 5.70
CA ILE A 250 13.69 -6.41 6.46
C ILE A 250 14.87 -7.38 6.63
N LEU A 251 15.58 -7.68 5.54
CA LEU A 251 16.66 -8.67 5.50
C LEU A 251 17.95 -8.22 6.19
N ASP A 252 18.14 -6.91 6.36
CA ASP A 252 19.28 -6.35 7.10
C ASP A 252 18.89 -5.93 8.53
N SER A 253 17.61 -6.06 8.91
CA SER A 253 17.17 -5.85 10.29
C SER A 253 17.62 -6.98 11.21
N LYS A 254 17.58 -6.73 12.53
CA LYS A 254 17.80 -7.75 13.58
C LYS A 254 16.49 -8.35 14.10
N ALA A 255 15.37 -8.06 13.43
CA ALA A 255 14.05 -8.45 13.90
C ALA A 255 13.80 -9.95 13.71
N ASP A 256 13.03 -10.55 14.62
CA ASP A 256 12.33 -11.79 14.32
C ASP A 256 11.33 -11.54 13.18
N VAL A 257 11.23 -12.44 12.20
CA VAL A 257 10.29 -12.29 11.08
C VAL A 257 9.16 -13.31 11.18
N ILE A 258 7.92 -12.85 11.10
CA ILE A 258 6.73 -13.71 11.01
C ILE A 258 6.11 -13.50 9.63
N VAL A 259 6.11 -14.55 8.81
CA VAL A 259 5.49 -14.52 7.47
C VAL A 259 4.14 -15.22 7.53
N VAL A 260 3.10 -14.52 7.10
CA VAL A 260 1.73 -15.02 6.98
C VAL A 260 1.33 -14.98 5.51
N ASP A 261 1.30 -16.15 4.90
CA ASP A 261 0.88 -16.31 3.51
C ASP A 261 0.43 -17.77 3.29
N PRO A 262 -0.68 -18.05 2.59
CA PRO A 262 -1.07 -19.43 2.27
C PRO A 262 -0.01 -20.17 1.42
N LYS A 263 0.75 -19.45 0.60
CA LYS A 263 1.79 -19.96 -0.26
C LYS A 263 2.99 -18.99 -0.23
N PRO A 264 3.75 -18.96 0.88
CA PRO A 264 4.88 -18.05 1.02
C PRO A 264 5.92 -18.29 -0.07
N ASP A 265 6.58 -17.22 -0.48
CA ASP A 265 7.61 -17.27 -1.51
C ASP A 265 8.83 -18.05 -1.01
N GLU A 266 9.23 -19.09 -1.73
CA GLU A 266 10.35 -19.94 -1.34
C GLU A 266 11.70 -19.22 -1.51
N GLU A 267 11.80 -18.22 -2.39
CA GLU A 267 12.99 -17.37 -2.52
C GLU A 267 13.17 -16.50 -1.27
N LEU A 268 12.09 -15.87 -0.79
CA LEU A 268 12.11 -15.12 0.48
C LEU A 268 12.54 -16.01 1.64
N ILE A 269 11.98 -17.22 1.73
CA ILE A 269 12.36 -18.18 2.79
C ILE A 269 13.85 -18.52 2.67
N GLY A 270 14.35 -18.72 1.45
CA GLY A 270 15.77 -18.93 1.18
C GLY A 270 16.64 -17.78 1.68
N GLU A 271 16.25 -16.53 1.38
CA GLU A 271 16.97 -15.32 1.82
C GLU A 271 16.95 -15.14 3.34
N LEU A 272 15.81 -15.32 3.99
CA LEU A 272 15.68 -15.27 5.45
C LEU A 272 16.59 -16.31 6.13
N ASN A 273 16.62 -17.55 5.61
CA ASN A 273 17.49 -18.61 6.12
C ASN A 273 18.97 -18.29 5.89
N ARG A 274 19.32 -17.79 4.69
CA ARG A 274 20.69 -17.41 4.33
C ARG A 274 21.25 -16.32 5.25
N LYS A 275 20.39 -15.36 5.63
CA LYS A 275 20.69 -14.28 6.58
C LYS A 275 20.59 -14.71 8.05
N GLN A 276 20.20 -15.97 8.32
CA GLN A 276 20.02 -16.54 9.66
C GLN A 276 19.01 -15.76 10.51
N ILE A 277 17.97 -15.22 9.88
CA ILE A 277 16.89 -14.49 10.55
C ILE A 277 15.96 -15.50 11.24
N ASN A 278 15.68 -15.28 12.52
CA ASN A 278 14.73 -16.09 13.25
C ASN A 278 13.32 -15.91 12.67
N THR A 279 12.81 -16.96 12.01
CA THR A 279 11.63 -16.87 11.16
C THR A 279 10.53 -17.82 11.61
N THR A 280 9.30 -17.32 11.69
CA THR A 280 8.09 -18.14 11.85
C THR A 280 7.22 -18.03 10.59
N ILE A 281 6.93 -19.16 9.96
CA ILE A 281 6.09 -19.22 8.76
C ILE A 281 4.71 -19.76 9.12
N ILE A 282 3.66 -18.99 8.81
CA ILE A 282 2.26 -19.37 8.96
C ILE A 282 1.67 -19.57 7.56
N ARG A 283 1.70 -20.82 7.09
CA ARG A 283 1.16 -21.24 5.77
C ARG A 283 -0.36 -21.32 5.77
N LYS A 284 -1.04 -20.19 5.98
CA LYS A 284 -2.51 -20.09 6.02
C LYS A 284 -2.99 -18.75 5.44
N PRO A 285 -4.22 -18.72 4.90
CA PRO A 285 -4.92 -17.48 4.60
C PRO A 285 -5.01 -16.52 5.80
N PHE A 286 -5.14 -15.22 5.52
CA PHE A 286 -5.17 -14.18 6.56
C PHE A 286 -6.36 -14.35 7.51
N ASP A 287 -7.55 -14.65 6.98
CA ASP A 287 -8.77 -14.92 7.76
C ASP A 287 -8.60 -16.11 8.72
N ASP A 288 -7.99 -17.19 8.25
CA ASP A 288 -7.78 -18.43 9.01
C ASP A 288 -6.79 -18.30 10.17
N CYS A 289 -5.91 -17.30 10.13
CA CYS A 289 -4.85 -17.14 11.12
C CYS A 289 -4.95 -15.86 11.97
N VAL A 290 -5.93 -14.98 11.70
CA VAL A 290 -6.08 -13.68 12.39
C VAL A 290 -6.09 -13.81 13.92
N MET A 291 -6.75 -14.84 14.46
CA MET A 291 -6.82 -15.08 15.90
C MET A 291 -5.43 -15.40 16.49
N ARG A 292 -4.68 -16.28 15.81
CA ARG A 292 -3.32 -16.66 16.19
C ARG A 292 -2.39 -15.46 16.08
N LEU A 293 -2.51 -14.69 15.00
CA LEU A 293 -1.70 -13.51 14.76
C LEU A 293 -1.91 -12.46 15.87
N ALA A 294 -3.16 -12.14 16.20
CA ALA A 294 -3.48 -11.22 17.29
C ALA A 294 -2.89 -11.70 18.63
N GLY A 295 -2.94 -13.01 18.90
CA GLY A 295 -2.31 -13.61 20.09
C GLY A 295 -0.80 -13.44 20.12
N LEU A 296 -0.11 -13.66 18.99
CA LEU A 296 1.33 -13.47 18.87
C LEU A 296 1.74 -12.01 19.08
N ILE A 297 1.04 -11.07 18.44
CA ILE A 297 1.28 -9.63 18.59
C ILE A 297 1.11 -9.23 20.07
N ARG A 298 -0.01 -9.61 20.69
CA ARG A 298 -0.27 -9.33 22.11
C ARG A 298 0.80 -9.89 23.03
N SER A 299 1.28 -11.10 22.77
CA SER A 299 2.34 -11.74 23.55
C SER A 299 3.63 -10.91 23.49
N LYS A 300 4.07 -10.57 22.26
CA LYS A 300 5.29 -9.79 22.02
C LYS A 300 5.25 -8.39 22.65
N LEU A 301 4.09 -7.72 22.63
CA LEU A 301 3.92 -6.41 23.26
C LEU A 301 3.89 -6.51 24.80
N ARG A 302 3.24 -7.52 25.38
CA ARG A 302 3.13 -7.67 26.85
C ARG A 302 4.44 -8.01 27.55
N THR A 303 5.35 -8.74 26.90
CA THR A 303 6.67 -9.05 27.47
C THR A 303 7.50 -7.78 27.76
N LYS A 304 7.21 -6.66 27.09
CA LYS A 304 7.87 -5.37 27.33
C LYS A 304 7.36 -4.64 28.58
N SER A 305 6.08 -4.78 28.93
CA SER A 305 5.49 -4.08 30.08
C SER A 305 5.86 -4.67 31.46
N VAL A 306 6.68 -5.72 31.51
CA VAL A 306 7.06 -6.44 32.74
C VAL A 306 8.58 -6.41 33.00
N LEU A 307 9.35 -5.74 32.14
CA LEU A 307 10.79 -5.47 32.29
C LEU A 307 11.01 -3.97 32.49
#